data_AF-A0A0S9LGM4-F1
#
_entry.id   AF-A0A0S9LGM4-F1
#
_cell.length_a   1.000
_cell.length_b   1.000
_cell.length_c   1.000
_cell.angle_alpha   90.00
_cell.angle_beta   90.00
_cell.angle_gamma   90.00
#
_symmetry.space_group_name_H-M   'P 1'
#
loop_
_entity.id
_entity.type
_entity.pdbx_description
1 polymer ?
#
loop_
_entity_poly.entity_id
_entity_poly.type
_entity_poly.pdbx_seq_one_letter_code
_entity_poly.pdbx_strand_id
1 'polypeptide(L)'
;MDHPDQAAQAVALFDERPFFEKALQHGVRHGILVPEKLAAMCQEAPKGMVQIARYFGTEYLRPDLELARTRLVNLVSLYLEDCCGGDLDRAAESLRDHSLLSRSKGGSDMLKALIVMPQSSHFGMQEHGAFEDRHIPLLAKWSLRSLTEVQAERAARSHATALVEAATWMAAQLGLDADDLEDAGKDAEAVLRTALLVRACRRNAMPDWPAFEKMVLGLRRKYAEPAHVPLALPRDLPASFIDVVQSVLISVVQDLPRILDATVGVRKLFDQTPAFLGRYFWSEDALAEIEHFERSNSALWDKATEGHGDDSSLLTLFLRIATGGKHATLLSEKTALALVKKIQKSGLDADLPRQFIGQHAPVALRGDYLQLWNAFIAEAAPVLRSDQMHATADALALLRRECNIAD
;
A
#
# COMPACT_ATOMS: atom_id res chain seq x y z
N MET A 1 49.09 -14.14 46.77
CA MET A 1 47.95 -15.07 46.57
C MET A 1 46.71 -14.24 46.80
N ASP A 2 46.24 -13.64 45.70
CA ASP A 2 45.08 -12.77 45.67
C ASP A 2 43.79 -13.59 45.72
N HIS A 3 42.89 -13.21 46.62
CA HIS A 3 41.48 -13.53 46.53
C HIS A 3 40.83 -12.54 45.57
N PRO A 4 40.15 -12.98 44.50
CA PRO A 4 39.31 -12.08 43.74
C PRO A 4 37.97 -11.87 44.45
N ASP A 5 37.67 -10.59 44.64
CA ASP A 5 36.37 -10.02 44.96
C ASP A 5 35.29 -10.59 44.02
N GLN A 6 34.36 -11.38 44.56
CA GLN A 6 33.13 -11.72 43.87
C GLN A 6 32.12 -10.58 44.07
N ALA A 7 32.02 -9.72 43.06
CA ALA A 7 30.95 -8.73 42.95
C ALA A 7 29.58 -9.42 43.04
N ALA A 8 28.82 -9.08 44.08
CA ALA A 8 27.44 -9.51 44.24
C ALA A 8 26.59 -8.96 43.08
N GLN A 9 26.18 -9.84 42.16
CA GLN A 9 25.11 -9.55 41.21
C GLN A 9 23.81 -9.34 42.00
N ALA A 10 23.40 -8.08 42.14
CA ALA A 10 22.10 -7.73 42.66
C ALA A 10 21.02 -8.23 41.69
N VAL A 11 20.42 -9.38 42.01
CA VAL A 11 19.21 -9.87 41.36
C VAL A 11 18.10 -8.87 41.69
N ALA A 12 17.71 -8.04 40.71
CA ALA A 12 16.52 -7.21 40.83
C ALA A 12 15.32 -8.14 40.96
N LEU A 13 14.77 -8.27 42.17
CA LEU A 13 13.53 -8.97 42.43
C LEU A 13 12.42 -8.29 41.62
N PHE A 14 11.99 -8.95 40.54
CA PHE A 14 10.86 -8.49 39.74
C PHE A 14 9.60 -8.68 40.59
N ASP A 15 8.98 -7.59 41.02
CA ASP A 15 7.71 -7.62 41.74
C ASP A 15 6.57 -7.78 40.73
N GLU A 16 6.02 -8.99 40.64
CA GLU A 16 4.95 -9.36 39.69
C GLU A 16 3.55 -8.88 40.13
N ARG A 17 3.42 -8.26 41.31
CA ARG A 17 2.11 -7.84 41.81
C ARG A 17 1.47 -6.77 40.90
N PRO A 18 0.13 -6.74 40.81
CA PRO A 18 -0.57 -5.65 40.13
C PRO A 18 -0.19 -4.29 40.72
N PHE A 19 -0.10 -3.26 39.88
CA PHE A 19 0.32 -1.92 40.33
C PHE A 19 -0.57 -1.36 41.44
N PHE A 20 -1.88 -1.65 41.42
CA PHE A 20 -2.80 -1.30 42.51
C PHE A 20 -2.35 -1.90 43.86
N GLU A 21 -1.92 -3.15 43.89
CA GLU A 21 -1.48 -3.79 45.13
C GLU A 21 -0.20 -3.15 45.66
N LYS A 22 0.74 -2.82 44.76
CA LYS A 22 1.97 -2.10 45.12
C LYS A 22 1.65 -0.73 45.73
N ALA A 23 0.79 0.04 45.07
CA ALA A 23 0.37 1.36 45.54
C ALA A 23 -0.39 1.28 46.88
N LEU A 24 -1.24 0.27 47.06
CA LEU A 24 -1.97 0.04 48.31
C LEU A 24 -1.00 -0.24 49.47
N GLN A 25 -0.06 -1.17 49.29
CA GLN A 25 0.91 -1.52 50.33
C GLN A 25 1.85 -0.36 50.66
N HIS A 26 2.30 0.36 49.63
CA HIS A 26 3.10 1.57 49.79
C HIS A 26 2.35 2.62 50.60
N GLY A 27 1.11 2.91 50.22
CA GLY A 27 0.26 3.88 50.91
C GLY A 27 -0.01 3.53 52.38
N VAL A 28 -0.18 2.25 52.70
CA VAL A 28 -0.31 1.79 54.10
C VAL A 28 1.01 1.93 54.86
N ARG A 29 2.12 1.48 54.27
CA ARG A 29 3.46 1.52 54.90
C ARG A 29 3.89 2.95 55.22
N HIS A 30 3.56 3.90 54.35
CA HIS A 30 3.93 5.30 54.49
C HIS A 30 2.85 6.16 55.18
N GLY A 31 1.75 5.56 55.65
CA GLY A 31 0.68 6.27 56.37
C GLY A 31 -0.16 7.21 55.51
N ILE A 32 -0.07 7.11 54.18
CA ILE A 32 -0.88 7.87 53.22
C ILE A 32 -2.33 7.36 53.23
N LEU A 33 -2.51 6.04 53.36
CA LEU A 33 -3.80 5.38 53.42
C LEU A 33 -4.15 5.01 54.87
N VAL A 34 -5.06 5.79 55.44
CA VAL A 34 -5.57 5.60 56.81
C VAL A 34 -6.57 4.44 56.90
N PRO A 35 -6.78 3.83 58.10
CA PRO A 35 -7.69 2.70 58.27
C PRO A 35 -9.12 2.93 57.76
N GLU A 36 -9.64 4.15 57.92
CA GLU A 36 -10.98 4.55 57.45
C GLU A 36 -11.08 4.44 55.92
N LYS A 37 -9.98 4.78 55.23
CA LYS A 37 -9.92 4.71 53.78
C LYS A 37 -9.88 3.27 53.29
N LEU A 38 -9.13 2.41 53.96
CA LEU A 38 -9.11 0.97 53.67
C LEU A 38 -10.50 0.35 53.91
N ALA A 39 -11.17 0.72 55.00
CA ALA A 39 -12.53 0.26 55.29
C ALA A 39 -13.53 0.69 54.19
N ALA A 40 -13.42 1.92 53.69
CA ALA A 40 -14.23 2.38 52.56
C ALA A 40 -13.98 1.55 51.29
N MET A 41 -12.71 1.26 50.96
CA MET A 41 -12.37 0.40 49.81
C MET A 41 -12.95 -1.01 49.96
N CYS A 42 -12.92 -1.60 51.17
CA CYS A 42 -13.52 -2.90 51.44
C CYS A 42 -15.05 -2.92 51.25
N GLN A 43 -15.73 -1.80 51.48
CA GLN A 43 -17.18 -1.67 51.23
C GLN A 43 -17.50 -1.43 49.75
N GLU A 44 -16.60 -0.78 49.01
CA GLU A 44 -16.76 -0.45 47.59
C GLU A 44 -16.45 -1.65 46.67
N ALA A 45 -15.41 -2.42 46.98
CA ALA A 45 -14.91 -3.48 46.10
C ALA A 45 -15.99 -4.52 45.72
N PRO A 46 -16.83 -5.04 46.63
CA PRO A 46 -17.89 -5.99 46.26
C PRO A 46 -18.91 -5.38 45.28
N LYS A 47 -19.25 -4.10 45.44
CA LYS A 47 -20.17 -3.40 44.51
C LYS A 47 -19.56 -3.30 43.12
N GLY A 48 -18.27 -2.96 43.03
CA GLY A 48 -17.54 -2.91 41.78
C GLY A 48 -17.47 -4.27 41.08
N MET A 49 -17.21 -5.34 41.84
CA MET A 49 -17.19 -6.71 41.32
C MET A 49 -18.55 -7.12 40.73
N VAL A 50 -19.66 -6.86 41.43
CA VAL A 50 -21.01 -7.16 40.93
C VAL A 50 -21.33 -6.37 39.66
N GLN A 51 -21.00 -5.08 39.63
CA GLN A 51 -21.22 -4.22 38.44
C GLN A 51 -20.43 -4.73 37.23
N ILE A 52 -19.15 -5.09 37.42
CA ILE A 52 -18.30 -5.61 36.35
C ILE A 52 -18.79 -6.99 35.87
N ALA A 53 -19.20 -7.87 36.80
CA ALA A 53 -19.74 -9.18 36.46
C ALA A 53 -21.02 -9.06 35.62
N ARG A 54 -21.96 -8.21 36.04
CA ARG A 54 -23.18 -7.90 35.27
C ARG A 54 -22.87 -7.33 33.88
N TYR A 55 -21.83 -6.50 33.77
CA TYR A 55 -21.50 -5.82 32.52
C TYR A 55 -20.90 -6.78 31.47
N PHE A 56 -20.08 -7.75 31.88
CA PHE A 56 -19.41 -8.68 30.95
C PHE A 56 -20.02 -10.08 30.88
N GLY A 57 -20.91 -10.44 31.80
CA GLY A 57 -21.44 -11.79 31.97
C GLY A 57 -22.63 -11.78 32.92
N THR A 58 -22.54 -12.54 34.02
CA THR A 58 -23.60 -12.57 35.04
C THR A 58 -23.04 -12.42 36.45
N GLU A 59 -23.77 -11.70 37.30
CA GLU A 59 -23.42 -11.50 38.72
C GLU A 59 -23.76 -12.69 39.63
N TYR A 60 -24.47 -13.69 39.10
CA TYR A 60 -24.94 -14.84 39.88
C TYR A 60 -23.98 -16.04 39.87
N LEU A 61 -22.95 -16.01 39.00
CA LEU A 61 -21.98 -17.09 38.87
C LEU A 61 -20.67 -16.71 39.56
N ARG A 62 -20.17 -17.63 40.40
CA ARG A 62 -18.88 -17.47 41.08
C ARG A 62 -17.72 -17.25 40.10
N PRO A 63 -17.59 -17.99 38.98
CA PRO A 63 -16.53 -17.74 37.99
C PRO A 63 -16.51 -16.30 37.47
N ASP A 64 -17.69 -15.71 37.21
CA ASP A 64 -17.81 -14.36 36.69
C ASP A 64 -17.46 -13.31 37.75
N LEU A 65 -17.82 -13.52 39.02
CA LEU A 65 -17.42 -12.67 40.14
C LEU A 65 -15.90 -12.70 40.38
N GLU A 66 -15.27 -13.88 40.30
CA GLU A 66 -13.81 -14.01 40.42
C GLU A 66 -13.10 -13.30 39.26
N LEU A 67 -13.61 -13.45 38.03
CA LEU A 67 -13.07 -12.73 36.88
C LEU A 67 -13.30 -11.22 37.00
N ALA A 68 -14.43 -10.79 37.55
CA ALA A 68 -14.73 -9.39 37.83
C ALA A 68 -13.80 -8.80 38.89
N ARG A 69 -13.38 -9.58 39.90
CA ARG A 69 -12.33 -9.18 40.85
C ARG A 69 -11.02 -8.91 40.14
N THR A 70 -10.58 -9.81 39.26
CA THR A 70 -9.36 -9.63 38.46
C THR A 70 -9.44 -8.37 37.60
N ARG A 71 -10.57 -8.16 36.91
CA ARG A 71 -10.80 -6.94 36.12
C ARG A 71 -10.79 -5.68 36.97
N LEU A 72 -11.40 -5.70 38.16
CA LEU A 72 -11.39 -4.53 39.06
C LEU A 72 -9.95 -4.14 39.42
N VAL A 73 -9.14 -5.10 39.84
CA VAL A 73 -7.72 -4.87 40.17
C VAL A 73 -6.95 -4.36 38.97
N ASN A 74 -7.15 -4.96 37.79
CA ASN A 74 -6.46 -4.56 36.57
C ASN A 74 -6.85 -3.15 36.11
N LEU A 75 -8.14 -2.82 36.08
CA LEU A 75 -8.62 -1.49 35.66
C LEU A 75 -8.08 -0.39 36.59
N VAL A 76 -8.08 -0.62 37.89
CA VAL A 76 -7.47 0.32 38.85
C VAL A 76 -5.97 0.41 38.65
N SER A 77 -5.28 -0.72 38.44
CA SER A 77 -3.83 -0.76 38.19
C SER A 77 -3.46 0.03 36.93
N LEU A 78 -4.11 -0.27 35.80
CA LEU A 78 -3.92 0.41 34.52
C LEU A 78 -4.07 1.91 34.65
N TYR A 79 -5.14 2.35 35.30
CA TYR A 79 -5.41 3.78 35.45
C TYR A 79 -4.39 4.48 36.34
N LEU A 80 -4.06 3.91 37.50
CA LEU A 80 -3.09 4.51 38.42
C LEU A 80 -1.70 4.56 37.80
N GLU A 81 -1.27 3.47 37.17
CA GLU A 81 0.05 3.38 36.56
C GLU A 81 0.20 4.37 35.39
N ASP A 82 -0.84 4.52 34.56
CA ASP A 82 -0.87 5.50 33.47
C ASP A 82 -0.87 6.96 33.98
N CYS A 83 -1.79 7.32 34.88
CA CYS A 83 -1.92 8.72 35.30
C CYS A 83 -0.85 9.19 36.29
N CYS A 84 -0.21 8.26 37.02
CA CYS A 84 0.86 8.56 37.95
C CYS A 84 2.26 8.32 37.37
N GLY A 85 2.38 7.76 36.16
CA GLY A 85 3.67 7.44 35.54
C GLY A 85 4.46 6.37 36.31
N GLY A 86 3.77 5.41 36.92
CA GLY A 86 4.37 4.36 37.75
C GLY A 86 4.84 4.81 39.15
N ASP A 87 4.57 6.06 39.55
CA ASP A 87 4.92 6.59 40.87
C ASP A 87 3.97 6.06 41.97
N LEU A 88 4.52 5.34 42.94
CA LEU A 88 3.75 4.72 44.04
C LEU A 88 3.22 5.74 45.07
N ASP A 89 3.94 6.83 45.32
CA ASP A 89 3.48 7.89 46.23
C ASP A 89 2.27 8.60 45.63
N ARG A 90 2.38 9.03 44.36
CA ARG A 90 1.27 9.66 43.64
C ARG A 90 0.08 8.72 43.48
N ALA A 91 0.32 7.43 43.24
CA ALA A 91 -0.74 6.44 43.16
C ALA A 91 -1.45 6.25 44.51
N ALA A 92 -0.70 6.21 45.61
CA ALA A 92 -1.25 6.14 46.97
C ALA A 92 -2.07 7.40 47.32
N GLU A 93 -1.59 8.59 46.93
CA GLU A 93 -2.35 9.84 47.06
C GLU A 93 -3.63 9.82 46.22
N SER A 94 -3.57 9.35 44.96
CA SER A 94 -4.76 9.20 44.14
C SER A 94 -5.76 8.22 44.76
N LEU A 95 -5.29 7.14 45.39
CA LEU A 95 -6.13 6.20 46.11
C LEU A 95 -6.75 6.82 47.36
N ARG A 96 -6.02 7.67 48.10
CA ARG A 96 -6.51 8.43 49.26
C ARG A 96 -7.65 9.37 48.85
N ASP A 97 -7.43 10.13 47.79
CA ASP A 97 -8.28 11.27 47.42
C ASP A 97 -9.54 10.85 46.64
N HIS A 98 -9.55 9.66 46.03
CA HIS A 98 -10.64 9.20 45.16
C HIS A 98 -11.19 7.84 45.58
N SER A 99 -12.43 7.52 45.18
CA SER A 99 -13.02 6.20 45.43
C SER A 99 -12.38 5.13 44.54
N LEU A 100 -12.35 3.88 45.02
CA LEU A 100 -11.83 2.73 44.26
C LEU A 100 -12.61 2.58 42.94
N LEU A 101 -13.93 2.73 43.01
CA LEU A 101 -14.81 2.63 41.84
C LEU A 101 -14.50 3.71 40.79
N SER A 102 -14.15 4.93 41.21
CA SER A 102 -13.79 5.99 40.26
C SER A 102 -12.47 5.69 39.53
N ARG A 103 -11.50 5.04 40.19
CA ARG A 103 -10.23 4.63 39.55
C ARG A 103 -10.45 3.47 38.58
N SER A 104 -11.30 2.51 38.96
CA SER A 104 -11.74 1.43 38.06
C SER A 104 -12.45 1.97 36.81
N LYS A 105 -13.36 2.95 37.02
CA LYS A 105 -14.03 3.65 35.91
C LYS A 105 -13.02 4.37 35.02
N GLY A 106 -12.04 5.07 35.59
CA GLY A 106 -10.96 5.72 34.83
C GLY A 106 -10.23 4.73 33.91
N GLY A 107 -9.91 3.53 34.41
CA GLY A 107 -9.31 2.48 33.59
C GLY A 107 -10.23 1.99 32.48
N SER A 108 -11.52 1.83 32.76
CA SER A 108 -12.50 1.44 31.75
C SER A 108 -12.64 2.50 30.66
N ASP A 109 -12.75 3.77 31.04
CA ASP A 109 -12.89 4.89 30.09
C ASP A 109 -11.61 5.03 29.23
N MET A 110 -10.43 4.81 29.81
CA MET A 110 -9.16 4.77 29.09
C MET A 110 -9.12 3.67 28.00
N LEU A 111 -9.63 2.48 28.32
CA LEU A 111 -9.71 1.38 27.35
C LEU A 111 -10.79 1.61 26.28
N LYS A 112 -11.92 2.22 26.64
CA LYS A 112 -12.96 2.60 25.67
C LYS A 112 -12.42 3.60 24.66
N ALA A 113 -11.69 4.61 25.12
CA ALA A 113 -11.03 5.58 24.26
C ALA A 113 -10.02 4.92 23.32
N LEU A 114 -9.25 3.94 23.79
CA LEU A 114 -8.35 3.15 22.95
C LEU A 114 -9.12 2.38 21.86
N ILE A 115 -10.23 1.73 22.22
CA ILE A 115 -10.96 0.82 21.33
C ILE A 115 -11.62 1.55 20.16
N VAL A 116 -12.05 2.80 20.36
CA VAL A 116 -12.67 3.60 19.29
C VAL A 116 -11.65 4.27 18.37
N MET A 117 -10.35 4.23 18.70
CA MET A 117 -9.33 4.71 17.78
C MET A 117 -9.22 3.80 16.55
N PRO A 118 -8.91 4.34 15.36
CA PRO A 118 -8.67 3.57 14.15
C PRO A 118 -7.60 2.48 14.34
N GLN A 119 -7.86 1.29 13.80
CA GLN A 119 -6.91 0.16 13.85
C GLN A 119 -5.98 0.11 12.64
N SER A 120 -6.32 0.82 11.58
CA SER A 120 -5.65 0.78 10.29
C SER A 120 -5.59 2.18 9.69
N SER A 121 -4.53 2.43 8.91
CA SER A 121 -4.37 3.60 8.05
C SER A 121 -5.15 3.50 6.73
N HIS A 122 -5.85 2.39 6.50
CA HIS A 122 -6.61 2.15 5.27
C HIS A 122 -7.94 2.89 5.29
N PHE A 123 -8.17 3.80 4.33
CA PHE A 123 -9.35 4.67 4.29
C PHE A 123 -10.67 3.87 4.26
N GLY A 124 -10.77 2.84 3.42
CA GLY A 124 -11.99 2.01 3.34
C GLY A 124 -12.23 1.05 4.52
N MET A 125 -11.37 1.05 5.54
CA MET A 125 -11.47 0.15 6.72
C MET A 125 -11.54 0.94 8.04
N GLN A 126 -11.83 2.24 7.98
CA GLN A 126 -11.92 3.06 9.18
C GLN A 126 -13.29 2.86 9.84
N GLU A 127 -13.26 2.46 11.12
CA GLU A 127 -14.45 2.52 11.96
C GLU A 127 -14.49 3.87 12.65
N HIS A 128 -15.44 4.71 12.24
CA HIS A 128 -15.75 5.95 12.95
C HIS A 128 -16.85 5.72 13.98
N GLY A 129 -16.71 6.30 15.17
CA GLY A 129 -17.83 6.37 16.11
C GLY A 129 -17.46 6.35 17.59
N ALA A 130 -18.51 6.29 18.40
CA ALA A 130 -18.42 6.17 19.84
C ALA A 130 -18.27 4.70 20.26
N PHE A 131 -18.01 4.48 21.55
CA PHE A 131 -18.02 3.13 22.11
C PHE A 131 -19.47 2.60 22.14
N GLU A 132 -19.67 1.36 21.72
CA GLU A 132 -20.97 0.73 21.46
C GLU A 132 -20.95 -0.71 21.99
N ASP A 133 -22.11 -1.35 22.10
CA ASP A 133 -22.22 -2.71 22.66
C ASP A 133 -21.43 -3.75 21.86
N ARG A 134 -21.26 -3.57 20.55
CA ARG A 134 -20.40 -4.41 19.71
C ARG A 134 -18.93 -4.42 20.16
N HIS A 135 -18.49 -3.39 20.89
CA HIS A 135 -17.13 -3.25 21.40
C HIS A 135 -16.93 -3.90 22.79
N ILE A 136 -18.00 -4.36 23.46
CA ILE A 136 -17.92 -5.00 24.78
C ILE A 136 -16.95 -6.20 24.80
N PRO A 137 -16.91 -7.11 23.80
CA PRO A 137 -15.94 -8.19 23.76
C PRO A 137 -14.48 -7.71 23.71
N LEU A 138 -14.21 -6.61 23.00
CA LEU A 138 -12.87 -6.00 22.96
C LEU A 138 -12.51 -5.41 24.33
N LEU A 139 -13.44 -4.71 24.98
CA LEU A 139 -13.22 -4.17 26.32
C LEU A 139 -12.98 -5.30 27.34
N ALA A 140 -13.69 -6.42 27.22
CA ALA A 140 -13.48 -7.59 28.05
C ALA A 140 -12.05 -8.15 27.89
N LYS A 141 -11.54 -8.22 26.65
CA LYS A 141 -10.17 -8.63 26.34
C LYS A 141 -9.15 -7.65 26.94
N TRP A 142 -9.31 -6.35 26.70
CA TRP A 142 -8.36 -5.33 27.12
C TRP A 142 -8.34 -5.09 28.64
N SER A 143 -9.45 -5.33 29.34
CA SER A 143 -9.51 -5.25 30.82
C SER A 143 -8.62 -6.25 31.56
N LEU A 144 -8.01 -7.20 30.83
CA LEU A 144 -7.11 -8.22 31.34
C LEU A 144 -5.68 -8.08 30.81
N ARG A 145 -5.37 -7.01 30.08
CA ARG A 145 -4.04 -6.74 29.49
C ARG A 145 -3.18 -5.88 30.42
N SER A 146 -1.88 -5.98 30.25
CA SER A 146 -0.91 -5.13 30.93
C SER A 146 -0.92 -3.70 30.38
N LEU A 147 -0.40 -2.74 31.16
CA LEU A 147 -0.27 -1.36 30.69
C LEU A 147 0.65 -1.27 29.46
N THR A 148 1.73 -2.04 29.42
CA THR A 148 2.66 -2.08 28.28
C THR A 148 1.96 -2.49 26.99
N GLU A 149 1.09 -3.51 27.03
CA GLU A 149 0.29 -3.91 25.86
C GLU A 149 -0.70 -2.81 25.45
N VAL A 150 -1.34 -2.16 26.42
CA VAL A 150 -2.29 -1.05 26.18
C VAL A 150 -1.58 0.16 25.56
N GLN A 151 -0.38 0.49 26.03
CA GLN A 151 0.43 1.58 25.50
C GLN A 151 0.95 1.28 24.10
N ALA A 152 1.38 0.04 23.83
CA ALA A 152 1.81 -0.38 22.51
C ALA A 152 0.67 -0.28 21.49
N GLU A 153 -0.52 -0.75 21.84
CA GLU A 153 -1.71 -0.61 21.00
C GLU A 153 -2.08 0.86 20.79
N ARG A 154 -2.06 1.67 21.86
CA ARG A 154 -2.34 3.11 21.75
C ARG A 154 -1.37 3.78 20.80
N ALA A 155 -0.09 3.47 20.88
CA ALA A 155 0.93 4.02 20.00
C ALA A 155 0.67 3.62 18.54
N ALA A 156 0.37 2.34 18.27
CA ALA A 156 0.04 1.86 16.94
C ALA A 156 -1.20 2.55 16.34
N ARG A 157 -2.29 2.67 17.12
CA ARG A 157 -3.51 3.36 16.68
C ARG A 157 -3.31 4.86 16.51
N SER A 158 -2.55 5.50 17.40
CA SER A 158 -2.20 6.93 17.27
C SER A 158 -1.39 7.18 15.99
N HIS A 159 -0.48 6.26 15.66
CA HIS A 159 0.28 6.32 14.42
C HIS A 159 -0.62 6.19 13.19
N ALA A 160 -1.57 5.25 13.19
CA ALA A 160 -2.56 5.11 12.13
C ALA A 160 -3.42 6.38 11.97
N THR A 161 -3.91 6.97 13.06
CA THR A 161 -4.64 8.25 13.02
C THR A 161 -3.80 9.36 12.39
N ALA A 162 -2.55 9.52 12.84
CA ALA A 162 -1.67 10.56 12.31
C ALA A 162 -1.32 10.34 10.83
N LEU A 163 -1.19 9.08 10.38
CA LEU A 163 -1.02 8.75 8.95
C LEU A 163 -2.22 9.20 8.13
N VAL A 164 -3.42 8.87 8.58
CA VAL A 164 -4.69 9.22 7.90
C VAL A 164 -4.84 10.73 7.80
N GLU A 165 -4.71 11.44 8.92
CA GLU A 165 -4.84 12.91 8.96
C GLU A 165 -3.79 13.59 8.08
N ALA A 166 -2.53 13.12 8.10
CA ALA A 166 -1.48 13.65 7.25
C ALA A 166 -1.76 13.38 5.77
N ALA A 167 -2.24 12.18 5.43
CA ALA A 167 -2.59 11.80 4.06
C ALA A 167 -3.74 12.66 3.53
N THR A 168 -4.83 12.81 4.29
CA THR A 168 -5.95 13.69 3.95
C THR A 168 -5.48 15.12 3.75
N TRP A 169 -4.62 15.64 4.63
CA TRP A 169 -4.09 17.00 4.50
C TRP A 169 -3.22 17.19 3.25
N MET A 170 -2.35 16.22 2.93
CA MET A 170 -1.50 16.29 1.73
C MET A 170 -2.29 16.09 0.43
N ALA A 171 -3.33 15.24 0.45
CA ALA A 171 -4.21 14.96 -0.67
C ALA A 171 -5.09 16.16 -1.02
N ALA A 172 -5.62 16.87 -0.01
CA ALA A 172 -6.40 18.10 -0.21
C ALA A 172 -5.64 19.17 -1.01
N GLN A 173 -4.33 19.30 -0.77
CA GLN A 173 -3.47 20.22 -1.53
C GLN A 173 -3.20 19.79 -2.97
N LEU A 174 -3.53 18.54 -3.29
CA LEU A 174 -3.38 17.93 -4.62
C LEU A 174 -4.75 17.68 -5.28
N GLY A 175 -5.83 18.26 -4.72
CA GLY A 175 -7.16 18.26 -5.32
C GLY A 175 -7.98 16.99 -5.08
N LEU A 176 -7.67 16.20 -4.05
CA LEU A 176 -8.54 15.12 -3.56
C LEU A 176 -9.06 15.43 -2.17
N ASP A 177 -10.36 15.28 -1.96
CA ASP A 177 -10.97 15.44 -0.65
C ASP A 177 -11.01 14.13 0.16
N ALA A 178 -11.65 14.15 1.33
CA ALA A 178 -11.71 12.97 2.19
C ALA A 178 -12.63 11.88 1.62
N ASP A 179 -13.69 12.28 0.92
CA ASP A 179 -14.67 11.36 0.33
C ASP A 179 -14.01 10.61 -0.84
N ASP A 180 -13.23 11.31 -1.67
CA ASP A 180 -12.42 10.71 -2.74
C ASP A 180 -11.46 9.61 -2.22
N LEU A 181 -10.86 9.84 -1.05
CA LEU A 181 -9.92 8.90 -0.43
C LEU A 181 -10.62 7.68 0.17
N GLU A 182 -11.79 7.90 0.76
CA GLU A 182 -12.65 6.82 1.28
C GLU A 182 -13.13 5.93 0.13
N ASP A 183 -13.66 6.52 -0.94
CA ASP A 183 -14.12 5.83 -2.15
C ASP A 183 -12.99 5.05 -2.82
N ALA A 184 -11.79 5.62 -2.89
CA ALA A 184 -10.62 4.94 -3.45
C ALA A 184 -10.18 3.74 -2.59
N GLY A 185 -10.49 3.74 -1.29
CA GLY A 185 -10.23 2.62 -0.39
C GLY A 185 -8.77 2.16 -0.41
N LYS A 186 -7.82 3.08 -0.33
CA LYS A 186 -6.37 2.77 -0.29
C LYS A 186 -5.76 3.05 1.08
N ASP A 187 -4.51 2.64 1.26
CA ASP A 187 -3.74 2.93 2.46
C ASP A 187 -3.20 4.38 2.49
N ALA A 188 -3.27 5.04 3.65
CA ALA A 188 -2.79 6.40 3.82
C ALA A 188 -1.29 6.57 3.50
N GLU A 189 -0.45 5.56 3.76
CA GLU A 189 0.95 5.64 3.37
C GLU A 189 1.11 5.68 1.84
N ALA A 190 0.28 4.96 1.08
CA ALA A 190 0.33 4.99 -0.38
C ALA A 190 0.02 6.39 -0.94
N VAL A 191 -0.93 7.07 -0.32
CA VAL A 191 -1.28 8.47 -0.63
C VAL A 191 -0.11 9.40 -0.30
N LEU A 192 0.46 9.30 0.90
CA LEU A 192 1.61 10.11 1.34
C LEU A 192 2.83 9.92 0.43
N ARG A 193 3.19 8.66 0.12
CA ARG A 193 4.31 8.33 -0.77
C ARG A 193 4.15 8.98 -2.14
N THR A 194 2.94 8.91 -2.69
CA THR A 194 2.61 9.50 -3.98
C THR A 194 2.67 11.02 -3.93
N ALA A 195 2.07 11.63 -2.91
CA ALA A 195 2.09 13.07 -2.73
C ALA A 195 3.52 13.64 -2.62
N LEU A 196 4.43 12.92 -1.95
CA LEU A 196 5.85 13.27 -1.88
C LEU A 196 6.52 13.23 -3.27
N LEU A 197 6.26 12.18 -4.06
CA LEU A 197 6.78 12.09 -5.44
C LEU A 197 6.22 13.17 -6.37
N VAL A 198 4.92 13.45 -6.27
CA VAL A 198 4.24 14.51 -7.03
C VAL A 198 4.90 15.87 -6.77
N ARG A 199 5.17 16.18 -5.49
CA ARG A 199 5.89 17.42 -5.10
C ARG A 199 7.34 17.44 -5.58
N ALA A 200 8.07 16.33 -5.49
CA ALA A 200 9.43 16.22 -6.03
C ALA A 200 9.47 16.44 -7.56
N CYS A 201 8.37 16.11 -8.24
CA CYS A 201 8.16 16.38 -9.67
C CYS A 201 7.58 17.76 -9.98
N ARG A 202 7.36 18.61 -8.97
CA ARG A 202 6.77 19.95 -9.07
C ARG A 202 5.38 19.95 -9.74
N ARG A 203 4.57 18.96 -9.42
CA ARG A 203 3.17 18.86 -9.82
C ARG A 203 2.25 19.25 -8.66
N ASN A 204 1.01 19.59 -8.98
CA ASN A 204 0.01 20.16 -8.06
C ASN A 204 -1.32 19.39 -8.06
N ALA A 205 -1.37 18.21 -8.67
CA ALA A 205 -2.55 17.36 -8.71
C ALA A 205 -2.16 15.91 -8.42
N MET A 206 -3.05 15.17 -7.76
CA MET A 206 -2.89 13.74 -7.57
C MET A 206 -3.04 13.05 -8.93
N PRO A 207 -2.12 12.13 -9.31
CA PRO A 207 -2.12 11.58 -10.66
C PRO A 207 -3.14 10.44 -10.81
N ASP A 208 -3.73 10.33 -12.00
CA ASP A 208 -4.24 9.06 -12.53
C ASP A 208 -3.08 8.15 -12.96
N TRP A 209 -3.38 6.92 -13.41
CA TRP A 209 -2.34 6.00 -13.87
C TRP A 209 -1.45 6.58 -14.99
N PRO A 210 -1.99 7.15 -16.08
CA PRO A 210 -1.18 7.76 -17.15
C PRO A 210 -0.26 8.89 -16.65
N ALA A 211 -0.76 9.79 -15.80
CA ALA A 211 0.04 10.87 -15.25
C ALA A 211 1.13 10.33 -14.31
N PHE A 212 0.82 9.30 -13.52
CA PHE A 212 1.78 8.63 -12.63
C PHE A 212 2.89 7.96 -13.45
N GLU A 213 2.56 7.22 -14.50
CA GLU A 213 3.53 6.60 -15.40
C GLU A 213 4.46 7.65 -16.03
N LYS A 214 3.89 8.73 -16.57
CA LYS A 214 4.66 9.85 -17.13
C LYS A 214 5.57 10.51 -16.10
N MET A 215 5.14 10.56 -14.83
CA MET A 215 5.93 11.10 -13.72
C MET A 215 7.19 10.26 -13.49
N VAL A 216 7.02 8.94 -13.35
CA VAL A 216 8.13 7.99 -13.14
C VAL A 216 9.10 8.01 -14.31
N LEU A 217 8.61 8.00 -15.56
CA LEU A 217 9.46 8.12 -16.74
C LEU A 217 10.20 9.47 -16.80
N GLY A 218 9.60 10.54 -16.28
CA GLY A 218 10.27 11.83 -16.11
C GLY A 218 11.42 11.77 -15.10
N LEU A 219 11.19 11.11 -13.95
CA LEU A 219 12.21 10.90 -12.92
C LEU A 219 13.40 10.11 -13.47
N ARG A 220 13.14 8.96 -14.14
CA ARG A 220 14.17 8.10 -14.75
C ARG A 220 15.04 8.84 -15.76
N ARG A 221 14.44 9.73 -16.56
CA ARG A 221 15.18 10.53 -17.55
C ARG A 221 16.01 11.64 -16.91
N LYS A 222 15.54 12.21 -15.80
CA LYS A 222 16.15 13.38 -15.17
C LYS A 222 17.24 13.01 -14.16
N TYR A 223 17.08 11.90 -13.46
CA TYR A 223 17.95 11.52 -12.36
C TYR A 223 18.52 10.11 -12.58
N ALA A 224 19.85 10.03 -12.68
CA ALA A 224 20.57 8.76 -12.70
C ALA A 224 20.84 8.23 -11.28
N GLU A 225 20.96 9.14 -10.29
CA GLU A 225 21.26 8.80 -8.90
C GLU A 225 20.11 9.19 -7.97
N PRO A 226 19.65 8.29 -7.07
CA PRO A 226 18.58 8.55 -6.11
C PRO A 226 18.79 9.82 -5.26
N ALA A 227 20.03 10.10 -4.85
CA ALA A 227 20.37 11.22 -3.97
C ALA A 227 20.07 12.59 -4.60
N HIS A 228 19.93 12.67 -5.93
CA HIS A 228 19.63 13.92 -6.64
C HIS A 228 18.13 14.18 -6.80
N VAL A 229 17.27 13.23 -6.44
CA VAL A 229 15.82 13.45 -6.46
C VAL A 229 15.45 14.40 -5.31
N PRO A 230 14.81 15.56 -5.57
CA PRO A 230 14.53 16.58 -4.56
C PRO A 230 13.32 16.19 -3.70
N LEU A 231 13.44 15.12 -2.94
CA LEU A 231 12.47 14.72 -1.93
C LEU A 231 12.76 15.45 -0.62
N ALA A 232 11.76 16.19 -0.15
CA ALA A 232 11.84 16.96 1.10
C ALA A 232 10.46 17.06 1.72
N LEU A 233 10.42 17.30 3.04
CA LEU A 233 9.18 17.62 3.73
C LEU A 233 8.57 18.91 3.16
N PRO A 234 7.23 18.99 3.06
CA PRO A 234 6.56 20.25 2.78
C PRO A 234 6.91 21.33 3.80
N ARG A 235 7.09 22.57 3.33
CA ARG A 235 7.42 23.70 4.21
C ARG A 235 6.26 24.13 5.09
N ASP A 236 5.05 23.87 4.64
CA ASP A 236 3.77 24.16 5.26
C ASP A 236 3.20 22.96 6.04
N LEU A 237 3.99 21.89 6.21
CA LEU A 237 3.56 20.70 6.94
C LEU A 237 3.26 21.04 8.41
N PRO A 238 2.05 20.74 8.93
CA PRO A 238 1.73 20.88 10.34
C PRO A 238 2.69 20.09 11.24
N ALA A 239 3.06 20.67 12.38
CA ALA A 239 4.03 20.08 13.30
C ALA A 239 3.63 18.67 13.76
N SER A 240 2.34 18.40 13.94
CA SER A 240 1.79 17.09 14.32
C SER A 240 2.05 15.99 13.30
N PHE A 241 2.32 16.33 12.04
CA PHE A 241 2.50 15.36 10.95
C PHE A 241 3.97 15.13 10.57
N ILE A 242 4.90 15.94 11.12
CA ILE A 242 6.33 15.90 10.74
C ILE A 242 6.90 14.50 10.90
N ASP A 243 6.75 13.87 12.07
CA ASP A 243 7.37 12.58 12.35
C ASP A 243 6.86 11.48 11.41
N VAL A 244 5.55 11.46 11.16
CA VAL A 244 4.90 10.44 10.33
C VAL A 244 5.26 10.62 8.87
N VAL A 245 5.20 11.85 8.34
CA VAL A 245 5.58 12.13 6.94
C VAL A 245 7.08 11.94 6.74
N GLN A 246 7.92 12.23 7.74
CA GLN A 246 9.35 11.96 7.70
C GLN A 246 9.66 10.46 7.62
N SER A 247 8.96 9.64 8.39
CA SER A 247 9.05 8.17 8.29
C SER A 247 8.69 7.67 6.89
N VAL A 248 7.58 8.16 6.34
CA VAL A 248 7.16 7.80 4.98
C VAL A 248 8.16 8.28 3.94
N LEU A 249 8.70 9.50 4.07
CA LEU A 249 9.73 10.04 3.18
C LEU A 249 10.97 9.16 3.15
N ILE A 250 11.43 8.67 4.30
CA ILE A 250 12.55 7.71 4.38
C ILE A 250 12.22 6.45 3.58
N SER A 251 10.99 5.94 3.67
CA SER A 251 10.55 4.78 2.87
C SER A 251 10.54 5.05 1.36
N VAL A 252 10.15 6.25 0.92
CA VAL A 252 10.21 6.64 -0.51
C VAL A 252 11.65 6.71 -0.98
N VAL A 253 12.57 7.25 -0.16
CA VAL A 253 14.00 7.30 -0.48
C VAL A 253 14.57 5.88 -0.67
N GLN A 254 14.15 4.91 0.14
CA GLN A 254 14.53 3.50 -0.02
C GLN A 254 14.00 2.87 -1.31
N ASP A 255 12.84 3.32 -1.80
CA ASP A 255 12.24 2.83 -3.04
C ASP A 255 12.89 3.42 -4.30
N LEU A 256 13.48 4.63 -4.21
CA LEU A 256 14.04 5.36 -5.36
C LEU A 256 14.97 4.56 -6.27
N PRO A 257 15.93 3.73 -5.79
CA PRO A 257 16.78 2.94 -6.68
C PRO A 257 15.96 2.06 -7.64
N ARG A 258 14.85 1.49 -7.16
CA ARG A 258 13.95 0.64 -7.98
C ARG A 258 13.05 1.49 -8.87
N ILE A 259 12.59 2.63 -8.39
CA ILE A 259 11.79 3.58 -9.19
C ILE A 259 12.61 4.10 -10.38
N LEU A 260 13.89 4.40 -10.18
CA LEU A 260 14.79 4.93 -11.21
C LEU A 260 15.35 3.86 -12.16
N ASP A 261 15.21 2.57 -11.83
CA ASP A 261 15.67 1.46 -12.67
C ASP A 261 14.87 1.35 -13.97
N ALA A 262 15.48 1.77 -15.08
CA ALA A 262 14.88 1.73 -16.41
C ALA A 262 14.78 0.32 -17.01
N THR A 263 15.42 -0.70 -16.42
CA THR A 263 15.36 -2.09 -16.91
C THR A 263 14.02 -2.76 -16.63
N VAL A 264 13.26 -2.25 -15.66
CA VAL A 264 11.92 -2.73 -15.31
C VAL A 264 10.87 -1.73 -15.79
N GLY A 265 9.90 -2.19 -16.59
CA GLY A 265 8.78 -1.36 -17.03
C GLY A 265 7.96 -0.79 -15.86
N VAL A 266 7.42 0.42 -16.01
CA VAL A 266 6.72 1.13 -14.91
C VAL A 266 5.53 0.33 -14.40
N ARG A 267 4.63 -0.13 -15.29
CA ARG A 267 3.50 -1.00 -14.90
C ARG A 267 3.96 -2.28 -14.20
N LYS A 268 5.03 -2.91 -14.71
CA LYS A 268 5.59 -4.12 -14.09
C LYS A 268 6.08 -3.85 -12.66
N LEU A 269 6.71 -2.71 -12.41
CA LEU A 269 7.16 -2.33 -11.08
C LEU A 269 6.00 -2.09 -10.13
N PHE A 270 5.05 -1.21 -10.48
CA PHE A 270 4.04 -0.75 -9.53
C PHE A 270 2.82 -1.66 -9.40
N ASP A 271 2.50 -2.44 -10.43
CA ASP A 271 1.25 -3.22 -10.48
C ASP A 271 1.48 -4.74 -10.56
N GLN A 272 2.72 -5.18 -10.80
CA GLN A 272 3.04 -6.61 -10.99
C GLN A 272 4.20 -7.09 -10.09
N THR A 273 4.74 -6.22 -9.24
CA THR A 273 5.81 -6.59 -8.31
C THR A 273 5.26 -6.58 -6.87
N PRO A 274 5.28 -7.72 -6.15
CA PRO A 274 4.65 -7.84 -4.83
C PRO A 274 5.09 -6.79 -3.80
N ALA A 275 6.36 -6.35 -3.85
CA ALA A 275 6.88 -5.33 -2.95
C ALA A 275 6.34 -3.90 -3.20
N PHE A 276 5.71 -3.65 -4.35
CA PHE A 276 5.21 -2.34 -4.77
C PHE A 276 3.70 -2.31 -4.99
N LEU A 277 3.06 -3.47 -5.08
CA LEU A 277 1.61 -3.57 -5.25
C LEU A 277 0.90 -2.86 -4.09
N GLY A 278 0.06 -1.86 -4.41
CA GLY A 278 -0.65 -1.03 -3.43
C GLY A 278 0.23 -0.09 -2.61
N ARG A 279 1.54 -0.01 -2.89
CA ARG A 279 2.48 0.83 -2.13
C ARG A 279 2.42 2.31 -2.53
N TYR A 280 1.93 2.60 -3.73
CA TYR A 280 1.70 3.95 -4.25
C TYR A 280 0.25 4.07 -4.71
N PHE A 281 -0.21 5.31 -4.79
CA PHE A 281 -1.57 5.71 -5.09
C PHE A 281 -1.63 6.35 -6.48
N TRP A 282 -2.74 6.14 -7.17
CA TRP A 282 -3.19 6.93 -8.30
C TRP A 282 -4.72 6.86 -8.34
N SER A 283 -5.36 7.91 -8.82
CA SER A 283 -6.82 7.92 -8.99
C SER A 283 -7.22 6.93 -10.07
N GLU A 284 -8.26 6.14 -9.81
CA GLU A 284 -8.83 5.20 -10.77
C GLU A 284 -9.81 5.94 -11.70
N ASP A 285 -9.30 6.42 -12.83
CA ASP A 285 -10.11 6.95 -13.93
C ASP A 285 -10.09 5.94 -15.08
N ALA A 286 -11.14 5.12 -15.14
CA ALA A 286 -11.26 4.07 -16.15
C ALA A 286 -11.30 4.63 -17.57
N LEU A 287 -11.87 5.83 -17.79
CA LEU A 287 -11.89 6.46 -19.10
C LEU A 287 -10.50 6.95 -19.49
N ALA A 288 -9.79 7.61 -18.58
CA ALA A 288 -8.42 8.06 -18.84
C ALA A 288 -7.47 6.88 -19.10
N GLU A 289 -7.65 5.75 -18.40
CA GLU A 289 -6.86 4.53 -18.63
C GLU A 289 -7.14 3.91 -20.01
N ILE A 290 -8.42 3.81 -20.41
CA ILE A 290 -8.81 3.34 -21.75
C ILE A 290 -8.25 4.27 -22.82
N GLU A 291 -8.43 5.58 -22.69
CA GLU A 291 -7.91 6.55 -23.65
C GLU A 291 -6.38 6.51 -23.76
N HIS A 292 -5.67 6.32 -22.65
CA HIS A 292 -4.21 6.19 -22.65
C HIS A 292 -3.76 4.89 -23.30
N PHE A 293 -4.47 3.79 -23.05
CA PHE A 293 -4.21 2.51 -23.69
C PHE A 293 -4.44 2.60 -25.21
N GLU A 294 -5.55 3.20 -25.64
CA GLU A 294 -5.86 3.45 -27.05
C GLU A 294 -4.79 4.33 -27.70
N ARG A 295 -4.45 5.48 -27.09
CA ARG A 295 -3.40 6.37 -27.60
C ARG A 295 -2.04 5.69 -27.70
N SER A 296 -1.67 4.88 -26.71
CA SER A 296 -0.39 4.16 -26.70
C SER A 296 -0.34 3.09 -27.79
N ASN A 297 -1.44 2.38 -28.00
CA ASN A 297 -1.57 1.39 -29.07
C ASN A 297 -1.53 2.03 -30.46
N SER A 298 -2.27 3.13 -30.65
CA SER A 298 -2.24 3.91 -31.89
C SER A 298 -0.85 4.48 -32.18
N ALA A 299 -0.12 4.96 -31.18
CA ALA A 299 1.24 5.47 -31.37
C ALA A 299 2.21 4.37 -31.85
N LEU A 300 2.05 3.12 -31.39
CA LEU A 300 2.85 2.00 -31.90
C LEU A 300 2.48 1.67 -33.35
N TRP A 301 1.19 1.69 -33.67
CA TRP A 301 0.69 1.51 -35.03
C TRP A 301 1.24 2.57 -35.97
N ASP A 302 1.06 3.85 -35.66
CA ASP A 302 1.53 4.98 -36.47
C ASP A 302 3.04 4.94 -36.69
N LYS A 303 3.80 4.54 -35.67
CA LYS A 303 5.25 4.36 -35.79
C LYS A 303 5.62 3.16 -36.68
N ALA A 304 4.86 2.08 -36.62
CA ALA A 304 5.13 0.87 -37.41
C ALA A 304 4.74 1.05 -38.88
N THR A 305 3.66 1.79 -39.14
CA THR A 305 3.16 2.09 -40.49
C THR A 305 3.82 3.31 -41.11
N GLU A 306 4.50 4.15 -40.33
CA GLU A 306 5.10 5.42 -40.80
C GLU A 306 4.08 6.33 -41.53
N GLY A 307 2.79 6.20 -41.18
CA GLY A 307 1.69 6.92 -41.83
C GLY A 307 1.17 6.28 -43.12
N HIS A 308 1.72 5.15 -43.57
CA HIS A 308 1.22 4.40 -44.72
C HIS A 308 -0.05 3.62 -44.38
N GLY A 309 -1.04 3.72 -45.27
CA GLY A 309 -2.31 3.00 -45.17
C GLY A 309 -2.64 2.16 -46.41
N ASP A 310 -1.77 2.16 -47.41
CA ASP A 310 -1.92 1.35 -48.62
C ASP A 310 -1.60 -0.12 -48.38
N ASP A 311 -2.30 -1.00 -49.09
CA ASP A 311 -2.22 -2.45 -48.91
C ASP A 311 -0.80 -2.97 -49.04
N SER A 312 -0.03 -2.52 -50.03
CA SER A 312 1.33 -3.01 -50.28
C SER A 312 2.30 -2.67 -49.15
N SER A 313 2.22 -1.46 -48.59
CA SER A 313 3.04 -1.06 -47.44
C SER A 313 2.65 -1.80 -46.16
N LEU A 314 1.35 -2.03 -45.95
CA LEU A 314 0.85 -2.79 -44.80
C LEU A 314 1.21 -4.27 -44.88
N LEU A 315 1.06 -4.90 -46.05
CA LEU A 315 1.47 -6.28 -46.28
C LEU A 315 2.98 -6.46 -46.09
N THR A 316 3.77 -5.46 -46.47
CA THR A 316 5.22 -5.44 -46.23
C THR A 316 5.53 -5.45 -44.73
N LEU A 317 4.87 -4.59 -43.96
CA LEU A 317 4.99 -4.54 -42.50
C LEU A 317 4.57 -5.87 -41.87
N PHE A 318 3.42 -6.42 -42.25
CA PHE A 318 2.90 -7.68 -41.69
C PHE A 318 3.83 -8.85 -42.01
N LEU A 319 4.39 -8.92 -43.22
CA LEU A 319 5.35 -9.95 -43.58
C LEU A 319 6.67 -9.82 -42.77
N ARG A 320 7.09 -8.60 -42.45
CA ARG A 320 8.22 -8.35 -41.55
C ARG A 320 7.94 -8.81 -40.13
N ILE A 321 6.73 -8.57 -39.62
CA ILE A 321 6.28 -9.05 -38.31
C ILE A 321 6.20 -10.59 -38.29
N ALA A 322 5.61 -11.21 -39.31
CA ALA A 322 5.46 -12.67 -39.45
C ALA A 322 6.79 -13.44 -39.45
N THR A 323 7.88 -12.75 -39.79
CA THR A 323 9.24 -13.31 -39.80
C THR A 323 10.08 -12.85 -38.61
N GLY A 324 9.51 -12.13 -37.64
CA GLY A 324 10.21 -11.59 -36.48
C GLY A 324 11.28 -10.55 -36.84
N GLY A 325 11.11 -9.84 -37.95
CA GLY A 325 11.99 -8.75 -38.38
C GLY A 325 11.61 -7.40 -37.78
N LYS A 326 12.49 -6.40 -37.91
CA LYS A 326 12.15 -5.00 -37.58
C LYS A 326 11.01 -4.51 -38.47
N HIS A 327 10.10 -3.73 -37.90
CA HIS A 327 9.01 -3.04 -38.62
C HIS A 327 9.60 -2.22 -39.77
N ALA A 328 9.01 -2.36 -40.95
CA ALA A 328 9.35 -1.62 -42.15
C ALA A 328 8.18 -1.74 -43.13
N THR A 329 7.81 -0.63 -43.74
CA THR A 329 6.79 -0.54 -44.79
C THR A 329 7.37 -0.57 -46.20
N LEU A 330 8.71 -0.57 -46.33
CA LEU A 330 9.45 -0.62 -47.59
C LEU A 330 10.62 -1.61 -47.47
N LEU A 331 10.84 -2.43 -48.50
CA LEU A 331 11.99 -3.33 -48.58
C LEU A 331 12.86 -3.01 -49.80
N SER A 332 14.18 -3.15 -49.65
CA SER A 332 15.05 -3.28 -50.83
C SER A 332 14.93 -4.67 -51.45
N GLU A 333 15.23 -4.84 -52.74
CA GLU A 333 15.28 -6.16 -53.38
C GLU A 333 16.15 -7.16 -52.61
N LYS A 334 17.29 -6.71 -52.11
CA LYS A 334 18.21 -7.53 -51.30
C LYS A 334 17.55 -8.01 -50.01
N THR A 335 16.79 -7.13 -49.35
CA THR A 335 16.05 -7.47 -48.13
C THR A 335 14.91 -8.43 -48.43
N ALA A 336 14.18 -8.23 -49.53
CA ALA A 336 13.13 -9.14 -49.97
C ALA A 336 13.66 -10.55 -50.26
N LEU A 337 14.79 -10.66 -50.99
CA LEU A 337 15.48 -11.95 -51.22
C LEU A 337 15.90 -12.63 -49.92
N ALA A 338 16.45 -11.87 -48.97
CA ALA A 338 16.82 -12.41 -47.66
C ALA A 338 15.60 -12.89 -46.87
N LEU A 339 14.48 -12.16 -46.98
CA LEU A 339 13.22 -12.50 -46.33
C LEU A 339 12.63 -13.81 -46.87
N VAL A 340 12.56 -13.97 -48.20
CA VAL A 340 12.11 -15.21 -48.85
C VAL A 340 12.94 -16.40 -48.39
N LYS A 341 14.28 -16.28 -48.43
CA LYS A 341 15.17 -17.34 -47.95
C LYS A 341 14.96 -17.67 -46.47
N LYS A 342 14.69 -16.66 -45.63
CA LYS A 342 14.37 -16.86 -44.22
C LYS A 342 13.06 -17.62 -44.05
N ILE A 343 12.03 -17.26 -44.81
CA ILE A 343 10.72 -17.94 -44.76
C ILE A 343 10.86 -19.41 -45.18
N GLN A 344 11.56 -19.69 -46.27
CA GLN A 344 11.77 -21.07 -46.74
C GLN A 344 12.59 -21.90 -45.76
N LYS A 345 13.54 -21.29 -45.04
CA LYS A 345 14.40 -21.98 -44.07
C LYS A 345 13.75 -22.18 -42.70
N SER A 346 13.05 -21.18 -42.20
CA SER A 346 12.63 -21.08 -40.79
C SER A 346 11.13 -20.95 -40.61
N GLY A 347 10.37 -20.92 -41.71
CA GLY A 347 8.93 -20.70 -41.70
C GLY A 347 8.56 -19.23 -41.51
N LEU A 348 7.24 -19.01 -41.47
CA LEU A 348 6.61 -17.73 -41.19
C LEU A 348 5.47 -17.98 -40.21
N ASP A 349 5.33 -17.11 -39.22
CA ASP A 349 4.26 -17.15 -38.22
C ASP A 349 3.15 -16.19 -38.65
N ALA A 350 2.02 -16.76 -39.08
CA ALA A 350 0.90 -15.97 -39.57
C ALA A 350 0.05 -15.36 -38.45
N ASP A 351 0.24 -15.75 -37.19
CA ASP A 351 -0.52 -15.24 -36.05
C ASP A 351 0.10 -13.97 -35.47
N LEU A 352 1.42 -13.78 -35.59
CA LEU A 352 2.08 -12.56 -35.11
C LEU A 352 1.47 -11.27 -35.71
N PRO A 353 1.22 -11.16 -37.03
CA PRO A 353 0.57 -9.96 -37.57
C PRO A 353 -0.89 -9.84 -37.14
N ARG A 354 -1.63 -10.95 -36.97
CA ARG A 354 -3.00 -10.92 -36.46
C ARG A 354 -3.07 -10.34 -35.06
N GLN A 355 -2.14 -10.76 -34.19
CA GLN A 355 -2.01 -10.23 -32.84
C GLN A 355 -1.65 -8.75 -32.87
N PHE A 356 -0.67 -8.36 -33.69
CA PHE A 356 -0.27 -6.97 -33.85
C PHE A 356 -1.44 -6.07 -34.32
N ILE A 357 -2.17 -6.50 -35.35
CA ILE A 357 -3.36 -5.78 -35.85
C ILE A 357 -4.44 -5.72 -34.77
N GLY A 358 -4.72 -6.84 -34.11
CA GLY A 358 -5.73 -6.92 -33.05
C GLY A 358 -5.45 -5.99 -31.87
N GLN A 359 -4.17 -5.81 -31.52
CA GLN A 359 -3.73 -5.03 -30.36
C GLN A 359 -3.52 -3.54 -30.70
N HIS A 360 -3.04 -3.21 -31.90
CA HIS A 360 -2.53 -1.87 -32.19
C HIS A 360 -3.28 -1.13 -33.29
N ALA A 361 -3.98 -1.82 -34.19
CA ALA A 361 -4.67 -1.14 -35.28
C ALA A 361 -5.86 -0.28 -34.80
N PRO A 362 -6.14 0.86 -35.49
CA PRO A 362 -7.36 1.64 -35.29
C PRO A 362 -8.60 0.76 -35.34
N VAL A 363 -9.47 0.89 -34.33
CA VAL A 363 -10.64 0.01 -34.16
C VAL A 363 -11.51 -0.04 -35.42
N ALA A 364 -11.71 1.11 -36.07
CA ALA A 364 -12.53 1.22 -37.28
C ALA A 364 -11.99 0.43 -38.49
N LEU A 365 -10.67 0.23 -38.58
CA LEU A 365 -10.00 -0.42 -39.73
C LEU A 365 -9.45 -1.81 -39.39
N ARG A 366 -9.54 -2.23 -38.13
CA ARG A 366 -8.99 -3.50 -37.64
C ARG A 366 -9.53 -4.70 -38.41
N GLY A 367 -10.83 -4.70 -38.71
CA GLY A 367 -11.47 -5.77 -39.49
C GLY A 367 -10.89 -5.87 -40.89
N ASP A 368 -10.76 -4.73 -41.57
CA ASP A 368 -10.24 -4.64 -42.94
C ASP A 368 -8.78 -5.08 -43.01
N TYR A 369 -7.94 -4.66 -42.06
CA TYR A 369 -6.53 -5.08 -42.01
C TYR A 369 -6.35 -6.56 -41.68
N LEU A 370 -7.21 -7.12 -40.82
CA LEU A 370 -7.22 -8.57 -40.59
C LEU A 370 -7.64 -9.32 -41.85
N GLN A 371 -8.64 -8.82 -42.58
CA GLN A 371 -9.08 -9.41 -43.84
C GLN A 371 -7.98 -9.34 -44.90
N LEU A 372 -7.32 -8.19 -45.06
CA LEU A 372 -6.17 -7.99 -45.95
C LEU A 372 -5.06 -9.01 -45.67
N TRP A 373 -4.63 -9.13 -44.41
CA TRP A 373 -3.58 -10.08 -44.03
C TRP A 373 -4.01 -11.53 -44.27
N ASN A 374 -5.24 -11.89 -43.91
CA ASN A 374 -5.74 -13.25 -44.05
C ASN A 374 -5.89 -13.66 -45.52
N ALA A 375 -6.38 -12.76 -46.38
CA ALA A 375 -6.49 -13.00 -47.83
C ALA A 375 -5.10 -13.18 -48.44
N PHE A 376 -4.18 -12.25 -48.19
CA PHE A 376 -2.81 -12.34 -48.67
C PHE A 376 -2.14 -13.64 -48.23
N ILE A 377 -2.19 -13.98 -46.93
CA ILE A 377 -1.43 -15.13 -46.45
C ILE A 377 -2.02 -16.47 -46.89
N ALA A 378 -3.33 -16.54 -47.12
CA ALA A 378 -3.98 -17.74 -47.67
C ALA A 378 -3.45 -18.08 -49.07
N GLU A 379 -3.23 -17.06 -49.92
CA GLU A 379 -2.73 -17.23 -51.28
C GLU A 379 -1.19 -17.27 -51.36
N ALA A 380 -0.52 -16.45 -50.55
CA ALA A 380 0.93 -16.28 -50.61
C ALA A 380 1.71 -17.38 -49.88
N ALA A 381 1.18 -17.95 -48.78
CA ALA A 381 1.93 -18.89 -47.97
C ALA A 381 2.42 -20.15 -48.72
N PRO A 382 1.64 -20.78 -49.63
CA PRO A 382 2.12 -21.92 -50.42
C PRO A 382 3.33 -21.57 -51.30
N VAL A 383 3.32 -20.39 -51.92
CA VAL A 383 4.40 -19.92 -52.80
C VAL A 383 5.64 -19.53 -51.98
N LEU A 384 5.45 -18.78 -50.89
CA LEU A 384 6.53 -18.30 -50.03
C LEU A 384 7.26 -19.43 -49.28
N ARG A 385 6.57 -20.54 -48.98
CA ARG A 385 7.13 -21.71 -48.28
C ARG A 385 7.65 -22.81 -49.22
N SER A 386 7.44 -22.67 -50.54
CA SER A 386 7.84 -23.67 -51.52
C SER A 386 9.36 -23.87 -51.56
N ASP A 387 9.79 -25.11 -51.74
CA ASP A 387 11.18 -25.57 -51.88
C ASP A 387 11.52 -26.02 -53.32
N GLN A 388 10.62 -25.76 -54.28
CA GLN A 388 10.81 -26.13 -55.69
C GLN A 388 11.94 -25.34 -56.37
N MET A 389 12.44 -25.87 -57.49
CA MET A 389 13.61 -25.34 -58.23
C MET A 389 13.49 -23.85 -58.63
N HIS A 390 12.28 -23.33 -58.82
CA HIS A 390 12.01 -21.91 -59.13
C HIS A 390 11.36 -21.12 -57.99
N ALA A 391 11.16 -21.74 -56.81
CA ALA A 391 10.36 -21.18 -55.72
C ALA A 391 10.86 -19.83 -55.20
N THR A 392 12.18 -19.58 -55.21
CA THR A 392 12.72 -18.27 -54.79
C THR A 392 12.36 -17.16 -55.79
N ALA A 393 12.38 -17.45 -57.10
CA ALA A 393 12.05 -16.46 -58.13
C ALA A 393 10.54 -16.16 -58.13
N ASP A 394 9.72 -17.19 -57.99
CA ASP A 394 8.26 -17.06 -57.92
C ASP A 394 7.81 -16.30 -56.67
N ALA A 395 8.42 -16.60 -55.52
CA ALA A 395 8.20 -15.87 -54.28
C ALA A 395 8.60 -14.39 -54.41
N LEU A 396 9.70 -14.07 -55.08
CA LEU A 396 10.09 -12.68 -55.31
C LEU A 396 9.17 -11.94 -56.27
N ALA A 397 8.71 -12.62 -57.33
CA ALA A 397 7.72 -12.04 -58.25
C ALA A 397 6.41 -11.73 -57.51
N LEU A 398 5.96 -12.62 -56.62
CA LEU A 398 4.83 -12.39 -55.75
C LEU A 398 5.05 -11.19 -54.82
N LEU A 399 6.20 -11.11 -54.14
CA LEU A 399 6.47 -9.98 -53.25
C LEU A 399 6.57 -8.65 -54.01
N ARG A 400 7.11 -8.62 -55.24
CA ARG A 400 7.12 -7.40 -56.07
C ARG A 400 5.72 -6.97 -56.50
N ARG A 401 4.77 -7.91 -56.60
CA ARG A 401 3.38 -7.63 -56.97
C ARG A 401 2.57 -7.11 -55.78
N GLU A 402 2.74 -7.72 -54.62
CA GLU A 402 1.86 -7.50 -53.46
C GLU A 402 2.46 -6.59 -52.40
N CYS A 403 3.80 -6.51 -52.29
CA CYS A 403 4.50 -5.74 -51.27
C CYS A 403 5.20 -4.51 -51.86
N ASN A 404 5.53 -3.56 -51.00
CA ASN A 404 6.25 -2.35 -51.34
C ASN A 404 7.76 -2.62 -51.36
N ILE A 405 8.31 -2.83 -52.56
CA ILE A 405 9.72 -3.09 -52.81
C ILE A 405 10.31 -1.92 -53.59
N ALA A 406 11.37 -1.31 -53.07
CA ALA A 406 12.18 -0.33 -53.78
C ALA A 406 12.98 -1.02 -54.89
N ASP A 407 12.92 -0.43 -56.09
CA ASP A 407 13.70 -0.82 -57.27
C ASP A 407 15.22 -0.85 -57.03
#